data_AF-A0A3D4ZGV7-F1
#
_entry.id   AF-A0A3D4ZGV7-F1
#
_cell.length_a   1.000
_cell.length_b   1.000
_cell.length_c   1.000
_cell.angle_alpha   90.00
_cell.angle_beta   90.00
_cell.angle_gamma   90.00
#
_symmetry.space_group_name_H-M   'P 1'
#
loop_
_entity.id
_entity.type
_entity.pdbx_description
1 polymer ?
#
loop_
_entity_poly.entity_id
_entity_poly.type
_entity_poly.pdbx_seq_one_letter_code
_entity_poly.pdbx_strand_id
1 'polypeptide(L)' 'GKDAYLAQFDTVHQYIKDHFLDREFGEWYGYLHRDGTLSTPLKGNMYKGPFHIPRMYLVCCQLLDELRR' A
#
# COMPACT_ATOMS: atom_id res chain seq x y z
N GLY A 1 19.17 1.14 -11.52
CA GLY A 1 18.18 0.04 -11.41
C GLY A 1 17.70 -0.36 -12.80
N LYS A 2 16.81 -1.35 -12.92
CA LYS A 2 16.12 -1.66 -14.20
C LYS A 2 14.78 -0.91 -14.24
N ASP A 3 14.47 -0.22 -15.33
CA ASP A 3 13.24 0.58 -15.48
C ASP A 3 11.95 -0.23 -15.28
N ALA A 4 12.00 -1.52 -15.63
CA ALA A 4 10.89 -2.45 -15.42
C ALA A 4 10.42 -2.50 -13.95
N TYR A 5 11.32 -2.33 -12.97
CA TYR A 5 10.93 -2.35 -11.55
C TYR A 5 10.18 -1.08 -11.13
N LEU A 6 10.50 0.06 -11.74
CA LEU A 6 9.78 1.31 -11.49
C LEU A 6 8.35 1.21 -12.06
N ALA A 7 8.20 0.69 -13.28
CA ALA A 7 6.88 0.46 -13.87
C ALA A 7 6.02 -0.53 -13.05
N GLN A 8 6.64 -1.58 -12.50
CA GLN A 8 5.96 -2.52 -11.60
C GLN A 8 5.54 -1.86 -10.29
N PHE A 9 6.42 -1.04 -9.69
CA PHE A 9 6.09 -0.26 -8.50
C PHE A 9 4.89 0.67 -8.75
N ASP A 10 4.90 1.42 -9.85
CA ASP A 10 3.80 2.33 -10.20
C ASP A 10 2.48 1.58 -10.39
N THR A 11 2.52 0.41 -11.04
CA THR A 11 1.33 -0.44 -11.22
C THR A 11 0.72 -0.85 -9.87
N VAL A 12 1.55 -1.35 -8.94
CA VAL A 12 1.11 -1.75 -7.60
C VAL A 12 0.63 -0.55 -6.79
N HIS A 13 1.33 0.58 -6.88
CA HIS A 13 0.99 1.80 -6.16
C HIS A 13 -0.36 2.39 -6.61
N GLN A 14 -0.69 2.40 -7.90
CA GLN A 14 -2.02 2.85 -8.35
C GLN A 14 -3.11 1.90 -7.86
N TYR A 15 -2.91 0.58 -7.96
CA TYR A 15 -3.89 -0.39 -7.46
C TYR A 15 -4.18 -0.21 -5.96
N ILE A 16 -3.13 0.03 -5.16
CA ILE A 16 -3.28 0.39 -3.74
C ILE A 16 -4.14 1.64 -3.55
N LYS A 17 -3.85 2.70 -4.32
CA LYS A 17 -4.54 3.98 -4.19
C LYS A 17 -6.01 3.93 -4.58
N ASP A 18 -6.34 3.08 -5.53
CA ASP A 18 -7.69 2.98 -6.08
C ASP A 18 -8.58 2.06 -5.24
N HIS A 19 -7.99 1.04 -4.59
CA HIS A 19 -8.77 -0.01 -3.92
C HIS A 19 -8.59 -0.11 -2.40
N PHE A 20 -7.39 0.18 -1.86
CA PHE A 20 -7.10 -0.06 -0.45
C PHE A 20 -7.22 1.20 0.42
N LEU A 21 -6.84 2.37 -0.11
CA LEU A 21 -6.86 3.62 0.66
C LEU A 21 -8.29 4.05 1.01
N ASP A 22 -8.58 4.16 2.30
CA ASP A 22 -9.77 4.84 2.78
C ASP A 22 -9.48 6.33 2.89
N ARG A 23 -10.11 7.11 2.02
CA ARG A 23 -9.91 8.56 1.93
C ARG A 23 -10.76 9.34 2.91
N GLU A 24 -11.77 8.71 3.53
CA GLU A 24 -12.67 9.36 4.47
C GLU A 24 -12.11 9.29 5.89
N PHE A 25 -11.69 8.10 6.33
CA PHE A 25 -11.25 7.86 7.71
C PHE A 25 -9.74 7.60 7.84
N GLY A 26 -9.02 7.57 6.72
CA GLY A 26 -7.59 7.26 6.68
C GLY A 26 -7.30 5.76 6.84
N GLU A 27 -6.02 5.40 6.72
CA GLU A 27 -5.54 4.01 6.72
C GLU A 27 -6.06 3.21 5.51
N TRP A 28 -5.80 1.91 5.45
CA TRP A 28 -6.12 1.03 4.34
C TRP A 28 -7.13 -0.04 4.77
N TYR A 29 -8.09 -0.35 3.91
CA TYR A 29 -8.84 -1.60 4.05
C TYR A 29 -7.88 -2.80 4.04
N GLY A 30 -8.18 -3.81 4.85
CA GLY A 30 -7.31 -4.99 4.97
C GLY A 30 -7.57 -6.08 3.93
N TYR A 31 -8.82 -6.16 3.46
CA TYR A 31 -9.32 -7.35 2.78
C TYR A 31 -10.27 -6.93 1.65
N LEU A 32 -9.94 -7.37 0.44
CA LEU A 32 -10.75 -7.18 -0.76
C LEU A 32 -11.12 -8.55 -1.34
N HIS A 33 -12.25 -8.62 -2.04
CA HIS A 33 -12.56 -9.73 -2.92
C HIS A 33 -11.66 -9.70 -4.16
N ARG A 34 -11.67 -10.80 -4.94
CA ARG A 34 -10.81 -10.94 -6.12
C ARG A 34 -11.08 -9.88 -7.20
N ASP A 35 -12.31 -9.39 -7.28
CA ASP A 35 -12.72 -8.33 -8.21
C ASP A 35 -12.36 -6.92 -7.73
N GLY A 36 -11.70 -6.80 -6.57
CA GLY A 36 -11.30 -5.52 -5.99
C GLY A 36 -12.39 -4.82 -5.18
N THR A 37 -13.56 -5.43 -5.02
CA THR A 37 -14.60 -4.92 -4.11
C THR A 37 -14.23 -5.14 -2.65
N LEU A 38 -14.68 -4.23 -1.78
CA LEU A 38 -14.38 -4.27 -0.35
C LEU A 38 -15.01 -5.50 0.31
N SER A 39 -14.19 -6.36 0.92
CA SER A 39 -14.70 -7.53 1.65
C SER A 39 -15.07 -7.20 3.09
N THR A 40 -14.20 -6.47 3.81
CA THR A 40 -14.46 -6.10 5.20
C THR A 40 -13.96 -4.68 5.48
N PRO A 41 -14.77 -3.78 6.08
CA PRO A 41 -14.40 -2.38 6.29
C PRO A 41 -13.43 -2.16 7.46
N LEU A 42 -13.08 -3.22 8.20
CA LEU A 42 -12.19 -3.11 9.36
C LEU A 42 -10.78 -2.63 8.95
N LYS A 43 -10.19 -1.81 9.83
CA LYS A 43 -8.80 -1.31 9.68
C LYS A 43 -7.80 -2.03 10.56
N GLY A 44 -8.28 -2.85 11.49
CA GLY A 44 -7.43 -3.68 12.32
C GLY A 44 -8.17 -4.88 12.90
N ASN A 45 -7.43 -5.97 13.08
CA ASN A 45 -7.88 -7.21 13.73
C ASN A 45 -6.64 -7.97 14.23
N MET A 46 -6.80 -9.25 14.61
CA MET A 46 -5.67 -10.08 15.09
C MET A 46 -4.51 -10.22 14.08
N TYR A 47 -4.75 -9.98 12.79
CA TYR A 47 -3.80 -10.16 11.69
C TYR A 47 -3.47 -8.86 10.95
N LYS A 48 -4.21 -7.78 11.20
CA LYS A 48 -3.95 -6.45 10.64
C LYS A 48 -3.72 -5.46 11.78
N GLY A 49 -2.48 -5.00 11.89
CA GLY A 49 -2.07 -3.96 12.82
C GLY A 49 -1.07 -3.00 12.17
N PRO A 50 -0.52 -2.04 12.95
CA PRO A 50 0.39 -1.02 12.46
C PRO A 50 1.81 -1.59 12.22
N PHE A 51 1.93 -2.51 11.28
CA PHE A 51 3.20 -3.16 10.96
C PHE A 51 3.51 -3.03 9.46
N HIS A 52 2.76 -3.73 8.61
CA HIS A 52 3.10 -3.82 7.18
C HIS A 52 3.06 -2.45 6.48
N ILE A 53 1.97 -1.70 6.63
CA ILE A 53 1.78 -0.40 5.96
C ILE A 53 2.80 0.64 6.44
N PRO A 54 2.94 0.94 7.75
CA PRO A 54 3.91 1.94 8.18
C PRO A 54 5.35 1.53 7.84
N ARG A 55 5.72 0.25 8.03
CA ARG A 55 7.07 -0.25 7.67
C ARG A 55 7.34 -0.11 6.17
N MET A 56 6.38 -0.45 5.32
CA MET A 56 6.50 -0.30 3.86
C MET A 56 6.80 1.16 3.50
N TYR A 57 6.02 2.12 4.02
CA TYR A 57 6.25 3.54 3.74
C TYR A 57 7.60 4.04 4.26
N LEU A 58 8.04 3.60 5.45
CA LEU A 58 9.38 3.94 5.95
C LEU A 58 10.49 3.45 5.02
N VAL A 59 10.39 2.20 4.54
CA VAL A 59 11.34 1.65 3.56
C VAL A 59 11.27 2.41 2.24
N CYS A 60 10.08 2.76 1.74
CA CYS A 60 9.95 3.58 0.54
C CYS A 60 10.62 4.95 0.70
N CYS A 61 10.46 5.61 1.84
CA CYS A 61 11.16 6.87 2.12
C CYS A 61 12.69 6.70 2.08
N GLN A 62 13.23 5.66 2.71
CA GLN A 62 14.66 5.36 2.68
C GLN A 62 15.17 5.13 1.26
N LEU A 63 14.46 4.32 0.46
CA LEU A 63 14.83 4.06 -0.94
C LEU A 63 14.76 5.33 -1.80
N LEU A 64 13.76 6.19 -1.58
CA LEU A 64 13.65 7.47 -2.29
C LEU A 64 14.78 8.42 -1.93
N ASP A 65 15.21 8.44 -0.66
CA ASP A 65 16.35 9.25 -0.22
C ASP A 65 17.67 8.72 -0.81
N GLU A 66 17.82 7.41 -0.98
CA GLU A 66 18.94 6.80 -1.70
C GLU A 66 18.94 7.15 -3.18
N LEU A 67 17.77 7.17 -3.84
CA LEU A 67 17.63 7.51 -5.26
C LEU A 67 17.84 9.00 -5.56
N ARG A 68 17.68 9.88 -4.57
CA ARG A 68 17.89 11.33 -4.70
C ARG A 68 19.36 11.75 -4.57
N ARG A 69 20.22 10.87 -4.06
CA ARG A 69 21.66 11.09 -3.93
C ARG A 69 22.38 10.78 -5.23
#